data_AF-A0A7W3X342-F1
#
_entry.id   AF-A0A7W3X342-F1
#
_cell.length_a   1.000
_cell.length_b   1.000
_cell.length_c   1.000
_cell.angle_alpha   90.00
_cell.angle_beta   90.00
_cell.angle_gamma   90.00
#
_symmetry.space_group_name_H-M   'P 1'
#
loop_
_entity.id
_entity.type
_entity.pdbx_description
1 polymer ?
#
loop_
_entity_poly.entity_id
_entity_poly.type
_entity_poly.pdbx_seq_one_letter_code
_entity_poly.pdbx_strand_id
1 'polypeptide(L)'
;MTSILRLGAASLIMLAMTAHAADIGKFTLENGAEVLLKDDFTWEYIVVEQDTQTLASIVLAQPELLTSTAKDGIKVSLANSVWDGERLGLTFDLTSSSSDHIVLVEVATKFYSDSGLALKTETLDVWKATFRLPETYLRKGEQRQSRTLWVEGIDKSQWQKQLLQLSISELKSR
;
A
#
# COMPACT_ATOMS: atom_id res chain seq x y z
N MET A 1 33.61 46.56 59.95
CA MET A 1 34.58 47.25 59.07
C MET A 1 34.59 46.55 57.72
N THR A 2 34.42 47.35 56.66
CA THR A 2 34.67 47.09 55.22
C THR A 2 33.94 45.95 54.52
N SER A 3 32.82 46.34 53.91
CA SER A 3 32.20 45.76 52.71
C SER A 3 33.06 46.02 51.47
N ILE A 4 33.14 45.06 50.53
CA ILE A 4 33.51 45.32 49.13
C ILE A 4 32.57 44.51 48.22
N LEU A 5 31.64 45.24 47.60
CA LEU A 5 30.82 44.85 46.46
C LEU A 5 31.71 44.67 45.22
N ARG A 6 31.53 43.60 44.43
CA ARG A 6 32.06 43.55 43.05
C ARG A 6 30.96 43.19 42.04
N LEU A 7 30.77 44.19 41.17
CA LEU A 7 30.07 44.31 39.90
C LEU A 7 29.72 43.02 39.15
N GLY A 8 28.49 43.01 38.66
CA GLY A 8 27.91 41.95 37.83
C GLY A 8 28.45 41.88 36.41
N ALA A 9 28.33 40.68 35.85
CA ALA A 9 28.45 40.42 34.42
C ALA A 9 27.04 40.26 33.86
N ALA A 10 26.52 41.29 33.20
CA ALA A 10 25.36 41.17 32.32
C ALA A 10 25.88 40.72 30.95
N SER A 11 25.74 39.42 30.65
CA SER A 11 26.05 38.89 29.31
C SER A 11 24.83 39.08 28.41
N LEU A 12 25.02 39.84 27.34
CA LEU A 12 24.03 40.23 26.34
C LEU A 12 23.70 39.02 25.45
N ILE A 13 22.54 38.40 25.64
CA ILE A 13 22.01 37.39 24.71
C ILE A 13 21.51 38.12 23.47
N MET A 14 22.23 38.02 22.35
CA MET A 14 21.71 38.43 21.04
C MET A 14 20.54 37.54 20.67
N LEU A 15 19.32 38.06 20.83
CA LEU A 15 18.11 37.45 20.30
C LEU A 15 18.16 37.62 18.78
N ALA A 16 18.56 36.58 18.05
CA ALA A 16 18.33 36.53 16.61
C ALA A 16 16.80 36.47 16.41
N MET A 17 16.20 37.59 16.01
CA MET A 17 14.78 37.61 15.65
C MET A 17 14.64 36.78 14.38
N THR A 18 14.10 35.57 14.51
CA THR A 18 13.63 34.81 13.37
C THR A 18 12.41 35.54 12.82
N ALA A 19 12.57 36.19 11.67
CA ALA A 19 11.44 36.67 10.89
C ALA A 19 10.60 35.45 10.50
N HIS A 20 9.37 35.38 11.00
CA HIS A 20 8.42 34.34 10.61
C HIS A 20 7.70 34.82 9.37
N ALA A 21 7.98 34.21 8.22
CA ALA A 21 7.29 34.48 6.98
C ALA A 21 5.86 33.92 7.02
N ALA A 22 4.88 34.76 6.72
CA ALA A 22 3.47 34.40 6.76
C ALA A 22 3.03 33.78 5.43
N ASP A 23 2.09 32.84 5.48
CA ASP A 23 1.62 32.13 4.31
C ASP A 23 0.62 32.98 3.51
N ILE A 24 0.90 33.22 2.22
CA ILE A 24 0.01 34.00 1.33
C ILE A 24 -0.95 33.10 0.58
N GLY A 25 -0.50 31.95 0.08
CA GLY A 25 -1.38 31.08 -0.69
C GLY A 25 -0.70 29.87 -1.31
N LYS A 26 -1.52 28.89 -1.68
CA LYS A 26 -1.09 27.68 -2.39
C LYS A 26 -1.32 27.86 -3.89
N PHE A 27 -0.37 27.41 -4.69
CA PHE A 27 -0.41 27.51 -6.14
C PHE A 27 0.04 26.19 -6.78
N THR A 28 -0.64 25.76 -7.84
CA THR A 28 -0.26 24.58 -8.64
C THR A 28 0.54 25.02 -9.85
N LEU A 29 1.72 24.45 -10.03
CA LEU A 29 2.60 24.68 -11.18
C LEU A 29 2.18 23.83 -12.40
N GLU A 30 2.68 24.19 -13.59
CA GLU A 30 2.36 23.48 -14.85
C GLU A 30 2.76 21.99 -14.83
N ASN A 31 3.75 21.61 -14.02
CA ASN A 31 4.18 20.22 -13.82
C ASN A 31 3.33 19.46 -12.78
N GLY A 32 2.26 20.08 -12.25
CA GLY A 32 1.36 19.50 -11.25
C GLY A 32 1.86 19.57 -9.81
N ALA A 33 3.02 20.17 -9.54
CA ALA A 33 3.50 20.36 -8.18
C ALA A 33 2.75 21.51 -7.48
N GLU A 34 2.43 21.34 -6.20
CA GLU A 34 1.90 22.43 -5.37
C GLU A 34 3.03 23.14 -4.62
N VAL A 35 2.99 24.46 -4.61
CA VAL A 35 3.90 25.31 -3.85
C VAL A 35 3.13 26.22 -2.92
N LEU A 36 3.68 26.46 -1.72
CA LEU A 36 3.20 27.48 -0.79
C LEU A 36 4.04 28.73 -0.99
N LEU A 37 3.41 29.83 -1.40
CA LEU A 37 4.06 31.12 -1.49
C LEU A 37 3.89 31.87 -0.16
N LYS A 38 4.99 32.41 0.34
CA LYS A 38 5.05 33.24 1.57
C LYS A 38 5.18 34.72 1.23
N ASP A 39 4.95 35.57 2.22
CA ASP A 39 4.94 37.03 2.08
C ASP A 39 6.30 37.69 1.89
N ASP A 40 7.35 36.98 2.24
CA ASP A 40 8.75 37.35 2.02
C ASP A 40 9.27 36.92 0.63
N PHE A 41 8.38 36.53 -0.29
CA PHE A 41 8.70 35.99 -1.62
C PHE A 41 9.51 34.68 -1.58
N THR A 42 9.63 34.03 -0.42
CA THR A 42 10.10 32.64 -0.35
C THR A 42 8.95 31.68 -0.65
N TRP A 43 9.30 30.52 -1.18
CA TRP A 43 8.33 29.48 -1.51
C TRP A 43 8.85 28.14 -0.99
N GLU A 44 7.92 27.26 -0.65
CA GLU A 44 8.22 25.90 -0.23
C GLU A 44 7.46 24.92 -1.12
N TYR A 45 8.13 23.85 -1.55
CA TYR A 45 7.45 22.73 -2.18
C TYR A 45 6.58 22.03 -1.14
N ILE A 46 5.28 21.98 -1.41
CA ILE A 46 4.43 21.03 -0.71
C ILE A 46 4.65 19.70 -1.42
N VAL A 47 5.34 18.78 -0.76
CA VAL A 47 5.36 17.38 -1.21
C VAL A 47 3.95 16.84 -1.00
N VAL A 48 3.10 17.03 -2.00
CA VAL A 48 1.89 16.23 -2.13
C VAL A 48 2.40 14.85 -2.49
N GLU A 49 2.36 13.91 -1.54
CA GLU A 49 2.54 12.50 -1.86
C GLU A 49 1.55 12.21 -2.99
N GLN A 50 2.06 12.03 -4.21
CA GLN A 50 1.20 11.64 -5.32
C GLN A 50 0.63 10.30 -4.92
N ASP A 51 -0.62 10.33 -4.50
CA ASP A 51 -1.35 9.15 -4.14
C ASP A 51 -1.40 8.29 -5.41
N THR A 52 -0.66 7.19 -5.39
CA THR A 52 -0.52 6.24 -6.50
C THR A 52 -1.82 5.43 -6.62
N GLN A 53 -2.92 6.15 -6.76
CA GLN A 53 -4.27 5.62 -6.84
C GLN A 53 -4.61 5.20 -8.25
N THR A 54 -3.90 5.66 -9.28
CA THR A 54 -4.27 5.35 -10.68
C THR A 54 -3.24 4.44 -11.34
N LEU A 55 -3.70 3.34 -11.93
CA LEU A 55 -2.87 2.46 -12.73
C LEU A 55 -2.36 3.17 -13.99
N ALA A 56 -1.11 2.91 -14.35
CA ALA A 56 -0.55 3.40 -15.61
C ALA A 56 -1.29 2.79 -16.82
N SER A 57 -1.44 3.55 -17.90
CA SER A 57 -2.18 3.12 -19.10
C SER A 57 -1.66 1.82 -19.72
N ILE A 58 -0.35 1.55 -19.61
CA ILE A 58 0.25 0.29 -20.08
C ILE A 58 -0.26 -0.93 -19.30
N VAL A 59 -0.52 -0.77 -18.00
CA VAL A 59 -1.04 -1.82 -17.13
C VAL A 59 -2.51 -2.10 -17.44
N LEU A 60 -3.28 -1.06 -17.77
CA LEU A 60 -4.67 -1.21 -18.22
C LEU A 60 -4.80 -1.97 -19.56
N ALA A 61 -3.75 -1.98 -20.37
CA ALA A 61 -3.70 -2.73 -21.63
C ALA A 61 -3.34 -4.22 -21.42
N GLN A 62 -2.80 -4.60 -20.25
CA GLN A 62 -2.34 -5.96 -19.92
C GLN A 62 -2.75 -6.32 -18.47
N PRO A 63 -4.06 -6.42 -18.19
CA PRO A 63 -4.57 -6.65 -16.83
C PRO A 63 -4.11 -7.98 -16.22
N GLU A 64 -3.77 -8.97 -17.05
CA GLU A 64 -3.25 -10.28 -16.64
C GLU A 64 -1.93 -10.20 -15.85
N LEU A 65 -1.17 -9.10 -16.00
CA LEU A 65 0.06 -8.88 -15.24
C LEU A 65 -0.20 -8.57 -13.76
N LEU A 66 -1.41 -8.12 -13.42
CA LEU A 66 -1.77 -7.74 -12.05
C LEU A 66 -2.34 -8.91 -11.24
N THR A 67 -2.92 -9.89 -11.93
CA THR A 67 -3.65 -11.01 -11.32
C THR A 67 -2.76 -12.16 -10.88
N SER A 68 -1.44 -11.98 -10.88
CA SER A 68 -0.47 -12.98 -10.40
C SER A 68 0.67 -12.32 -9.63
N THR A 69 1.17 -13.04 -8.63
CA THR A 69 2.32 -12.62 -7.83
C THR A 69 3.14 -13.84 -7.42
N ALA A 70 4.41 -13.63 -7.09
CA ALA A 70 5.27 -14.69 -6.60
C ALA A 70 6.27 -14.18 -5.57
N LYS A 71 6.53 -14.98 -4.54
CA LYS A 71 7.49 -14.67 -3.47
C LYS A 71 7.98 -15.98 -2.86
N ASP A 72 9.29 -16.10 -2.64
CA ASP A 72 9.92 -17.23 -1.95
C ASP A 72 9.50 -18.62 -2.48
N GLY A 73 9.37 -18.74 -3.81
CA GLY A 73 8.97 -19.97 -4.48
C GLY A 73 7.47 -20.27 -4.41
N ILE A 74 6.64 -19.37 -3.89
CA ILE A 74 5.18 -19.48 -3.92
C ILE A 74 4.63 -18.54 -4.98
N LYS A 75 3.89 -19.08 -5.94
CA LYS A 75 3.13 -18.31 -6.94
C LYS A 75 1.66 -18.35 -6.57
N VAL A 76 1.01 -17.20 -6.60
CA VAL A 76 -0.44 -17.04 -6.43
C VAL A 76 -1.00 -16.32 -7.65
N SER A 77 -2.06 -16.86 -8.25
CA SER A 77 -2.79 -16.21 -9.34
C SER A 77 -4.29 -16.25 -9.11
N LEU A 78 -5.01 -15.21 -9.53
CA LEU A 78 -6.47 -15.24 -9.57
C LEU A 78 -6.93 -16.35 -10.53
N ALA A 79 -7.74 -17.27 -10.03
CA ALA A 79 -8.32 -18.35 -10.83
C ALA A 79 -9.75 -18.01 -11.29
N ASN A 80 -10.54 -17.42 -10.40
CA ASN A 80 -11.93 -17.08 -10.69
C ASN A 80 -12.45 -15.95 -9.81
N SER A 81 -13.42 -15.19 -10.33
CA SER A 81 -14.23 -14.24 -9.57
C SER A 81 -15.72 -14.46 -9.82
N VAL A 82 -16.52 -14.45 -8.76
CA VAL A 82 -17.98 -14.57 -8.81
C VAL A 82 -18.64 -13.48 -7.98
N TRP A 83 -19.84 -13.06 -8.38
CA TRP A 83 -20.66 -12.15 -7.59
C TRP A 83 -21.80 -12.91 -6.92
N ASP A 84 -22.00 -12.69 -5.63
CA ASP A 84 -23.17 -13.12 -4.86
C ASP A 84 -23.78 -11.91 -4.15
N GLY A 85 -24.83 -11.34 -4.75
CA GLY A 85 -25.33 -10.02 -4.37
C GLY A 85 -24.24 -8.95 -4.51
N GLU A 86 -23.95 -8.28 -3.41
CA GLU A 86 -22.92 -7.22 -3.29
C GLU A 86 -21.54 -7.76 -2.89
N ARG A 87 -21.37 -9.08 -2.78
CA ARG A 87 -20.12 -9.71 -2.36
C ARG A 87 -19.37 -10.26 -3.57
N LEU A 88 -18.09 -9.91 -3.65
CA LEU A 88 -17.15 -10.40 -4.65
C LEU A 88 -16.41 -11.63 -4.09
N GLY A 89 -16.69 -12.80 -4.63
CA GLY A 89 -16.00 -14.03 -4.31
C GLY A 89 -14.79 -14.21 -5.20
N LEU A 90 -13.61 -14.38 -4.62
CA LEU A 90 -12.34 -14.61 -5.33
C LEU A 90 -11.79 -16.00 -5.01
N THR A 91 -11.31 -16.69 -6.02
CA THR A 91 -10.62 -17.98 -5.87
C THR A 91 -9.24 -17.88 -6.52
N PHE A 92 -8.23 -18.43 -5.87
CA PHE A 92 -6.82 -18.31 -6.27
C PHE A 92 -6.19 -19.67 -6.48
N ASP A 93 -5.34 -19.78 -7.50
CA ASP A 93 -4.44 -20.91 -7.69
C ASP A 93 -3.11 -20.61 -7.02
N LEU A 94 -2.62 -21.58 -6.25
CA LEU A 94 -1.33 -21.55 -5.60
C LEU A 94 -0.45 -22.65 -6.18
N THR A 95 0.81 -22.32 -6.46
CA THR A 95 1.84 -23.30 -6.81
C THR A 95 3.04 -23.08 -5.92
N SER A 96 3.58 -24.16 -5.35
CA SER A 96 4.81 -24.09 -4.56
C SER A 96 5.97 -24.77 -5.27
N SER A 97 7.06 -24.04 -5.46
CA SER A 97 8.38 -24.58 -5.76
C SER A 97 9.34 -24.45 -4.57
N SER A 98 8.85 -23.95 -3.42
CA SER A 98 9.64 -23.78 -2.20
C SER A 98 10.07 -25.13 -1.62
N SER A 99 11.25 -25.19 -1.00
CA SER A 99 11.68 -26.34 -0.20
C SER A 99 10.96 -26.44 1.14
N ASP A 100 10.41 -25.32 1.61
CA ASP A 100 9.73 -25.24 2.90
C ASP A 100 8.29 -25.74 2.81
N HIS A 101 7.74 -26.18 3.93
CA HIS A 101 6.34 -26.56 4.03
C HIS A 101 5.50 -25.35 4.45
N ILE A 102 4.74 -24.79 3.52
CA ILE A 102 4.01 -23.55 3.76
C ILE A 102 2.69 -23.82 4.46
N VAL A 103 2.45 -23.05 5.53
CA VAL A 103 1.26 -23.16 6.38
C VAL A 103 0.35 -21.92 6.31
N LEU A 104 0.86 -20.77 5.87
CA LEU A 104 0.08 -19.56 5.65
C LEU A 104 0.62 -18.80 4.44
N VAL A 105 -0.29 -18.32 3.60
CA VAL A 105 -0.02 -17.34 2.55
C VAL A 105 -1.06 -16.24 2.68
N GLU A 106 -0.61 -15.03 3.02
CA GLU A 106 -1.44 -13.82 3.01
C GLU A 106 -1.10 -12.97 1.79
N VAL A 107 -2.14 -12.48 1.12
CA VAL A 107 -2.00 -11.64 -0.08
C VAL A 107 -2.73 -10.33 0.14
N ALA A 108 -2.00 -9.23 0.08
CA ALA A 108 -2.56 -7.90 -0.08
C ALA A 108 -3.10 -7.76 -1.50
N THR A 109 -4.41 -7.53 -1.61
CA THR A 109 -5.14 -7.38 -2.87
C THR A 109 -5.62 -5.95 -2.99
N LYS A 110 -5.06 -5.20 -3.94
CA LYS A 110 -5.50 -3.83 -4.25
C LYS A 110 -6.44 -3.87 -5.45
N PHE A 111 -7.66 -3.42 -5.25
CA PHE A 111 -8.73 -3.37 -6.25
C PHE A 111 -8.71 -2.03 -6.97
N TYR A 112 -8.98 -2.07 -8.27
CA TYR A 112 -9.06 -0.89 -9.10
C TYR A 112 -10.35 -0.91 -9.92
N SER A 113 -10.94 0.25 -10.15
CA SER A 113 -12.06 0.42 -11.06
C SER A 113 -11.64 0.08 -12.49
N ASP A 114 -12.60 -0.06 -13.39
CA ASP A 114 -12.38 -0.28 -14.82
C ASP A 114 -11.61 0.85 -15.53
N SER A 115 -11.50 2.02 -14.89
CA SER A 115 -10.67 3.15 -15.32
C SER A 115 -9.26 3.15 -14.69
N GLY A 116 -8.97 2.21 -13.79
CA GLY A 116 -7.70 2.09 -13.11
C GLY A 116 -7.58 2.87 -11.80
N LEU A 117 -8.68 3.44 -11.28
CA LEU A 117 -8.68 4.15 -9.99
C LEU A 117 -8.74 3.14 -8.84
N ALA A 118 -7.90 3.30 -7.83
CA ALA A 118 -7.87 2.43 -6.67
C ALA A 118 -9.19 2.54 -5.91
N LEU A 119 -9.81 1.40 -5.63
CA LEU A 119 -11.08 1.29 -4.91
C LEU A 119 -10.86 0.91 -3.46
N LYS A 120 -10.04 -0.12 -3.23
CA LYS A 120 -9.86 -0.77 -1.92
C LYS A 120 -8.56 -1.54 -1.88
N THR A 121 -7.99 -1.72 -0.70
CA THR A 121 -6.99 -2.77 -0.45
C THR A 121 -7.50 -3.69 0.64
N GLU A 122 -7.35 -5.00 0.47
CA GLU A 122 -7.73 -6.01 1.45
C GLU A 122 -6.72 -7.14 1.50
N THR A 123 -6.36 -7.57 2.71
CA THR A 123 -5.46 -8.71 2.93
C THR A 123 -6.27 -9.99 3.05
N LEU A 124 -5.91 -10.99 2.24
CA LEU A 124 -6.62 -12.27 2.13
C LEU A 124 -5.72 -13.44 2.52
N ASP A 125 -6.18 -14.28 3.45
CA ASP A 125 -5.58 -15.60 3.76
C ASP A 125 -5.89 -16.56 2.60
N VAL A 126 -5.15 -16.47 1.50
CA VAL A 126 -5.37 -17.32 0.30
C VAL A 126 -5.01 -18.78 0.55
N TRP A 127 -4.15 -19.06 1.55
CA TRP A 127 -3.92 -20.41 2.04
C TRP A 127 -3.68 -20.40 3.55
N LYS A 128 -4.30 -21.35 4.24
CA LYS A 128 -4.09 -21.58 5.67
C LYS A 128 -4.22 -23.06 5.96
N ALA A 129 -3.11 -23.67 6.34
CA ALA A 129 -3.09 -25.06 6.75
C ALA A 129 -3.93 -25.27 8.02
N THR A 130 -4.49 -26.47 8.16
CA THR A 130 -5.15 -26.86 9.40
C THR A 130 -4.11 -27.19 10.45
N PHE A 131 -4.30 -26.65 11.64
CA PHE A 131 -3.36 -26.83 12.74
C PHE A 131 -3.13 -28.31 13.04
N ARG A 132 -1.86 -28.71 13.16
CA ARG A 132 -1.40 -30.08 13.40
C ARG A 132 -1.82 -31.13 12.35
N LEU A 133 -2.29 -30.71 11.17
CA LEU A 133 -2.56 -31.61 10.04
C LEU A 133 -1.53 -31.37 8.91
N PRO A 134 -0.42 -32.12 8.88
CA PRO A 134 0.67 -31.88 7.92
C PRO A 134 0.29 -32.13 6.47
N GLU A 135 -0.76 -32.91 6.18
CA GLU A 135 -1.30 -33.12 4.82
C GLU A 135 -1.94 -31.86 4.21
N THR A 136 -2.20 -30.85 5.04
CA THR A 136 -2.76 -29.56 4.60
C THR A 136 -1.69 -28.50 4.32
N TYR A 137 -0.40 -28.87 4.39
CA TYR A 137 0.70 -27.95 4.10
C TYR A 137 0.89 -27.89 2.60
N LEU A 138 1.18 -26.70 2.07
CA LEU A 138 1.52 -26.54 0.67
C LEU A 138 3.01 -26.87 0.49
N ARG A 139 3.29 -27.97 -0.21
CA ARG A 139 4.63 -28.53 -0.38
C ARG A 139 5.19 -28.29 -1.77
N LYS A 140 6.51 -28.49 -1.90
CA LYS A 140 7.20 -28.42 -3.19
C LYS A 140 6.53 -29.27 -4.26
N GLY A 141 6.27 -28.65 -5.41
CA GLY A 141 5.63 -29.27 -6.57
C GLY A 141 4.11 -29.36 -6.48
N GLU A 142 3.50 -28.99 -5.35
CA GLU A 142 2.04 -28.99 -5.25
C GLU A 142 1.42 -27.76 -5.89
N GLN A 143 0.26 -28.00 -6.49
CA GLN A 143 -0.69 -26.99 -6.89
C GLN A 143 -1.98 -27.18 -6.09
N ARG A 144 -2.50 -26.09 -5.52
CA ARG A 144 -3.73 -26.09 -4.73
C ARG A 144 -4.56 -24.88 -5.15
N GLN A 145 -5.87 -25.00 -4.98
CA GLN A 145 -6.78 -23.88 -5.13
C GLN A 145 -7.26 -23.43 -3.75
N SER A 146 -7.39 -22.12 -3.57
CA SER A 146 -7.97 -21.55 -2.35
C SER A 146 -9.46 -21.91 -2.26
N ARG A 147 -10.05 -21.74 -1.07
CA ARG A 147 -11.49 -21.54 -0.96
C ARG A 147 -11.89 -20.21 -1.63
N THR A 148 -13.18 -20.02 -1.89
CA THR A 148 -13.71 -18.71 -2.25
C THR A 148 -13.59 -17.75 -1.06
N LEU A 149 -12.90 -16.63 -1.26
CA LEU A 149 -12.73 -15.55 -0.30
C LEU A 149 -13.68 -14.43 -0.70
N TRP A 150 -14.57 -14.06 0.20
CA TRP A 150 -15.60 -13.05 -0.05
C TRP A 150 -15.13 -11.68 0.40
N VAL A 151 -15.20 -10.73 -0.52
CA VAL A 151 -14.84 -9.33 -0.34
C VAL A 151 -16.10 -8.48 -0.48
N GLU A 152 -16.31 -7.56 0.46
CA GLU A 152 -17.44 -6.63 0.45
C GLU A 152 -16.97 -5.20 0.15
N GLY A 153 -17.89 -4.32 -0.26
CA GLY A 153 -17.59 -2.91 -0.49
C GLY A 153 -16.86 -2.60 -1.80
N ILE A 154 -16.95 -3.50 -2.78
CA ILE A 154 -16.55 -3.23 -4.17
C ILE A 154 -17.82 -2.98 -4.98
N ASP A 155 -17.94 -1.82 -5.60
CA ASP A 155 -19.06 -1.52 -6.49
C ASP A 155 -18.93 -2.37 -7.76
N LYS A 156 -19.88 -3.29 -7.95
CA LYS A 156 -19.93 -4.16 -9.11
C LYS A 156 -19.91 -3.38 -10.43
N SER A 157 -20.59 -2.23 -10.51
CA SER A 157 -20.64 -1.42 -11.73
C SER A 157 -19.28 -0.83 -12.12
N GLN A 158 -18.35 -0.72 -11.16
CA GLN A 158 -17.02 -0.16 -11.37
C GLN A 158 -15.95 -1.23 -11.59
N TRP A 159 -16.27 -2.52 -11.44
CA TRP A 159 -15.30 -3.62 -11.42
C TRP A 159 -15.70 -4.76 -12.37
N GLN A 160 -15.75 -4.48 -13.67
CA GLN A 160 -16.07 -5.49 -14.71
C GLN A 160 -14.83 -6.07 -15.39
N LYS A 161 -13.73 -5.32 -15.41
CA LYS A 161 -12.44 -5.73 -16.02
C LYS A 161 -11.55 -6.53 -15.08
N GLN A 162 -12.03 -6.80 -13.86
CA GLN A 162 -11.33 -7.58 -12.83
C GLN A 162 -9.93 -7.04 -12.49
N LEU A 163 -9.78 -5.71 -12.48
CA LEU A 163 -8.49 -5.08 -12.20
C LEU A 163 -8.18 -5.18 -10.71
N LEU A 164 -7.23 -6.05 -10.38
CA LEU A 164 -6.73 -6.23 -9.03
C LEU A 164 -5.24 -6.56 -9.07
N GLN A 165 -4.46 -5.93 -8.19
CA GLN A 165 -3.04 -6.20 -8.02
C GLN A 165 -2.82 -7.08 -6.80
N LEU A 166 -2.09 -8.17 -7.00
CA LEU A 166 -1.72 -9.11 -5.93
C LEU A 166 -0.29 -8.85 -5.42
N SER A 167 -0.12 -8.91 -4.10
CA SER A 167 1.20 -8.90 -3.47
C SER A 167 1.20 -9.82 -2.25
N ILE A 168 2.12 -10.79 -2.20
CA ILE A 168 2.25 -11.67 -1.03
C ILE A 168 2.83 -10.86 0.14
N SER A 169 1.98 -10.55 1.12
CA SER A 169 2.34 -9.76 2.30
C SER A 169 3.01 -10.61 3.37
N GLU A 170 2.52 -11.83 3.58
CA GLU A 170 3.06 -12.75 4.58
C GLU A 170 3.14 -14.19 4.06
N LEU A 171 4.24 -14.87 4.43
CA LEU A 171 4.43 -16.30 4.26
C LEU A 171 4.88 -16.88 5.59
N LYS A 172 4.25 -17.98 6.02
CA LYS A 172 4.72 -18.76 7.16
C LYS A 172 4.98 -20.20 6.73
N SER A 173 6.12 -20.72 7.13
CA SER A 173 6.52 -22.13 6.98
C SER A 173 6.61 -22.82 8.35
N ARG A 174 6.69 -24.15 8.34
CA ARG A 174 6.89 -24.98 9.54
C ARG A 174 8.09 -25.91 9.38
#